data_AF-A0A951F8C6-F1
#
_entry.id   AF-A0A951F8C6-F1
#
_cell.length_a   1.000
_cell.length_b   1.000
_cell.length_c   1.000
_cell.angle_alpha   90.00
_cell.angle_beta   90.00
_cell.angle_gamma   90.00
#
_symmetry.space_group_name_H-M   'P 1'
#
loop_
_entity.id
_entity.type
_entity.pdbx_description
1 polymer ?
#
loop_
_entity_poly.entity_id
_entity_poly.type
_entity_poly.pdbx_seq_one_letter_code
_entity_poly.pdbx_strand_id
1 'polypeptide(L)'
;MVSAEKAHYFIFVDDRARWRVFGLAICSGALVGMLSEFLLQTSLEQSNILSGLTALLTATIGFLAYSYPSKVRKPRLKLRLTPQVYRMGYALAVVILLAAVLGVPVLQSAVLNRTLQRIAGRSLNETTLIETKNVLDSAALGKAKANAVVLSRLQRMINRGLGTPGLHEAAWTTNLAVMHYTSAAFSKPAPTGIPTPPNTPIANLFVIKTLGNVQPDILGSGRVVPPSEGAIYQNIGSVNLNLSSKYSATYIIVSSSTGVELDGEMLRHVWLKNTHVIYNGGPIQLEDVHFVNCTFEVIDNANGIRFASVVLNNPSGVDLLITS
;
A
#
# COMPACT_ATOMS: atom_id res chain seq x y z
N MET A 1 -16.91 -25.90 30.41
CA MET A 1 -17.03 -25.07 31.63
C MET A 1 -15.71 -25.11 32.38
N VAL A 2 -15.02 -23.96 32.47
CA VAL A 2 -13.85 -23.80 33.34
C VAL A 2 -14.34 -23.89 34.79
N SER A 3 -13.70 -24.70 35.63
CA SER A 3 -14.02 -24.72 37.06
C SER A 3 -13.57 -23.40 37.69
N ALA A 4 -14.51 -22.62 38.23
CA ALA A 4 -14.23 -21.33 38.89
C ALA A 4 -13.18 -21.46 39.99
N GLU A 5 -13.13 -22.61 40.67
CA GLU A 5 -12.16 -22.93 41.71
C GLU A 5 -10.73 -23.04 41.16
N LYS A 6 -10.55 -23.66 39.98
CA LYS A 6 -9.23 -23.76 39.33
C LYS A 6 -8.74 -22.42 38.80
N ALA A 7 -9.65 -21.60 38.29
CA ALA A 7 -9.33 -20.24 37.87
C ALA A 7 -8.84 -19.42 39.08
N HIS A 8 -9.58 -19.48 40.19
CA HIS A 8 -9.19 -18.81 41.44
C HIS A 8 -7.83 -19.31 41.94
N TYR A 9 -7.61 -20.63 41.95
CA TYR A 9 -6.34 -21.21 42.39
C TYR A 9 -5.17 -20.81 41.51
N PHE A 10 -5.34 -20.80 40.18
CA PHE A 10 -4.32 -20.29 39.26
C PHE A 10 -3.99 -18.83 39.55
N ILE A 11 -5.00 -17.97 39.70
CA ILE A 11 -4.82 -16.53 39.86
C ILE A 11 -4.15 -16.21 41.20
N PHE A 12 -4.56 -16.85 42.29
CA PHE A 12 -4.17 -16.41 43.64
C PHE A 12 -3.20 -17.31 44.38
N VAL A 13 -3.02 -18.58 43.96
CA VAL A 13 -2.29 -19.58 44.77
C VAL A 13 -1.09 -20.18 44.04
N ASP A 14 -1.21 -20.50 42.74
CA ASP A 14 -0.16 -21.22 42.00
C ASP A 14 0.81 -20.28 41.27
N ASP A 15 1.62 -19.56 42.05
CA ASP A 15 2.62 -18.61 41.56
C ASP A 15 3.55 -19.21 40.49
N ARG A 16 3.94 -20.47 40.67
CA ARG A 16 4.85 -21.16 39.76
C ARG A 16 4.21 -21.43 38.40
N ALA A 17 2.94 -21.83 38.37
CA ALA A 17 2.21 -22.00 37.11
C ALA A 17 1.99 -20.66 36.41
N ARG A 18 1.64 -19.60 37.16
CA ARG A 18 1.48 -18.25 36.60
C ARG A 18 2.76 -17.75 35.93
N TRP A 19 3.89 -17.80 36.63
CA TRP A 19 5.18 -17.35 36.10
C TRP A 19 5.63 -18.13 34.88
N ARG A 20 5.29 -19.43 34.78
CA ARG A 20 5.54 -20.22 33.57
C ARG A 20 4.69 -19.77 32.39
N VAL A 21 3.40 -19.53 32.61
CA VAL A 21 2.49 -19.05 31.56
C VAL A 21 2.87 -17.66 31.10
N PHE A 22 3.14 -16.73 32.02
CA PHE A 22 3.57 -15.37 31.68
C PHE A 22 4.96 -15.33 31.05
N GLY A 23 5.92 -16.12 31.56
CA GLY A 23 7.24 -16.22 30.96
C GLY A 23 7.18 -16.75 29.52
N LEU A 24 6.38 -17.79 29.26
CA LEU A 24 6.15 -18.29 27.90
C LEU A 24 5.46 -17.24 27.02
N ALA A 25 4.45 -16.55 27.54
CA ALA A 25 3.77 -15.48 26.81
C ALA A 25 4.73 -14.36 26.39
N ILE A 26 5.53 -13.85 27.33
CA ILE A 26 6.51 -12.78 27.08
C ILE A 26 7.56 -13.24 26.07
N CYS A 27 8.17 -14.42 26.27
CA CYS A 27 9.18 -14.95 25.35
C CYS A 27 8.60 -15.19 23.95
N SER A 28 7.36 -15.71 23.85
CA SER A 28 6.70 -15.91 22.56
C SER A 28 6.41 -14.59 21.86
N GLY A 29 5.88 -13.58 22.56
CA GLY A 29 5.64 -12.26 21.99
C GLY A 29 6.93 -11.60 21.51
N ALA A 30 7.96 -11.58 22.36
CA ALA A 30 9.26 -10.98 22.02
C ALA A 30 9.90 -11.65 20.81
N LEU A 31 9.91 -12.99 20.74
CA LEU A 31 10.45 -13.73 19.60
C LEU A 31 9.70 -13.38 18.30
N VAL A 32 8.37 -13.29 18.36
CA VAL A 32 7.55 -12.97 17.19
C VAL A 32 7.74 -11.53 16.74
N GLY A 33 7.81 -10.58 17.68
CA GLY A 33 8.15 -9.19 17.36
C GLY A 33 9.50 -9.11 16.64
N MET A 34 10.55 -9.69 17.22
CA MET A 34 11.89 -9.72 16.62
C MET A 34 11.90 -10.35 15.22
N LEU A 35 11.24 -11.51 15.04
CA LEU A 35 11.19 -12.17 13.74
C LEU A 35 10.39 -11.37 12.72
N SER A 36 9.31 -10.69 13.13
CA SER A 36 8.51 -9.88 12.22
C SER A 36 9.23 -8.61 11.76
N GLU A 37 10.06 -8.01 12.61
CA GLU A 37 10.88 -6.87 12.24
C GLU A 37 12.04 -7.32 11.33
N PHE A 38 12.74 -8.40 11.71
CA PHE A 38 13.94 -8.85 11.01
C PHE A 38 13.65 -9.56 9.67
N LEU A 39 12.67 -10.46 9.63
CA LEU A 39 12.39 -11.27 8.43
C LEU A 39 11.37 -10.62 7.50
N LEU A 40 10.39 -9.92 8.05
CA LEU A 40 9.26 -9.39 7.28
C LEU A 40 9.36 -7.89 7.00
N GLN A 41 10.40 -7.22 7.53
CA GLN A 41 10.60 -5.77 7.41
C GLN A 41 9.33 -4.97 7.78
N THR A 42 8.56 -5.49 8.74
CA THR A 42 7.34 -4.82 9.19
C THR A 42 7.68 -3.57 9.98
N SER A 43 6.80 -2.57 9.94
CA SER A 43 6.95 -1.36 10.77
C SER A 43 6.97 -1.73 12.26
N LEU A 44 7.71 -0.97 13.07
CA LEU A 44 7.82 -1.17 14.52
C LEU A 44 6.45 -1.27 15.22
N GLU A 45 5.48 -0.47 14.78
CA GLU A 45 4.10 -0.50 15.32
C GLU A 45 3.41 -1.84 15.06
N GLN A 46 3.51 -2.37 13.85
CA GLN A 46 2.94 -3.69 13.49
C GLN A 46 3.63 -4.83 14.23
N SER A 47 4.96 -4.77 14.41
CA SER A 47 5.72 -5.74 15.19
C SER A 47 5.29 -5.76 16.66
N ASN A 48 5.08 -4.58 17.26
CA ASN A 48 4.58 -4.45 18.64
C ASN A 48 3.16 -5.00 18.82
N ILE A 49 2.25 -4.71 17.87
CA ILE A 49 0.89 -5.26 17.89
C ILE A 49 0.93 -6.79 17.80
N LEU A 50 1.74 -7.34 16.88
CA LEU A 50 1.85 -8.79 16.69
C LEU A 50 2.46 -9.50 17.91
N SER A 51 3.49 -8.89 18.51
CA SER A 51 4.09 -9.35 19.77
C SER A 51 3.06 -9.40 20.90
N GLY A 52 2.29 -8.31 21.08
CA GLY A 52 1.24 -8.23 22.11
C GLY A 52 0.12 -9.25 21.93
N LEU A 53 -0.39 -9.41 20.70
CA LEU A 53 -1.43 -10.40 20.39
C LEU A 53 -0.94 -11.84 20.62
N THR A 54 0.31 -12.13 20.24
CA THR A 54 0.92 -13.45 20.46
C THR A 54 1.06 -13.75 21.95
N ALA A 55 1.56 -12.79 22.74
CA ALA A 55 1.69 -12.95 24.18
C ALA A 55 0.32 -13.20 24.85
N LEU A 56 -0.70 -12.42 24.49
CA LEU A 56 -2.05 -12.56 25.02
C LEU A 56 -2.65 -13.94 24.69
N LEU A 57 -2.49 -14.40 23.46
CA LEU A 57 -2.96 -15.70 23.01
C LEU A 57 -2.26 -16.84 23.77
N THR A 58 -0.93 -16.80 23.88
CA THR A 58 -0.15 -17.80 24.63
C THR A 58 -0.56 -17.84 26.10
N ALA A 59 -0.79 -16.68 26.72
CA ALA A 59 -1.30 -16.60 28.09
C ALA A 59 -2.70 -17.22 28.22
N THR A 60 -3.60 -16.94 27.27
CA THR A 60 -4.96 -17.47 27.25
C THR A 60 -4.98 -18.98 27.08
N ILE A 61 -4.17 -19.52 26.15
CA ILE A 61 -4.03 -20.96 25.95
C ILE A 61 -3.44 -21.63 27.21
N GLY A 62 -2.41 -21.04 27.81
CA GLY A 62 -1.81 -21.54 29.05
C GLY A 62 -2.81 -21.60 30.20
N PHE A 63 -3.62 -20.55 30.35
CA PHE A 63 -4.69 -20.48 31.35
C PHE A 63 -5.79 -21.53 31.09
N LEU A 64 -6.23 -21.68 29.84
CA LEU A 64 -7.25 -22.67 29.47
C LEU A 64 -6.74 -24.10 29.66
N ALA A 65 -5.48 -24.38 29.31
CA ALA A 65 -4.85 -25.68 29.51
C ALA A 65 -4.74 -26.04 31.00
N TYR A 66 -4.42 -25.05 31.85
CA TYR A 66 -4.43 -25.22 33.30
C TYR A 66 -5.85 -25.49 33.84
N SER A 67 -6.82 -24.77 33.31
CA SER A 67 -8.21 -24.77 33.76
C SER A 67 -9.01 -25.98 33.28
N TYR A 68 -8.52 -26.72 32.28
CA TYR A 68 -9.24 -27.86 31.72
C TYR A 68 -9.37 -29.00 32.75
N PRO A 69 -10.55 -29.59 32.93
CA PRO A 69 -10.76 -30.67 33.89
C PRO A 69 -10.12 -31.96 33.35
N SER A 70 -8.92 -32.32 33.83
CA SER A 70 -8.44 -33.69 33.68
C SER A 70 -9.33 -34.60 34.54
N LYS A 71 -10.28 -35.30 33.91
CA LYS A 71 -11.04 -36.42 34.54
C LYS A 71 -10.16 -37.64 34.83
N VAL A 72 -8.86 -37.46 35.02
CA VAL A 72 -7.94 -38.54 35.35
C VAL A 72 -7.71 -38.48 36.85
N ARG A 73 -8.36 -39.39 37.59
CA ARG A 73 -8.03 -39.77 38.98
C ARG A 73 -6.52 -39.70 39.14
N LYS A 74 -6.00 -38.83 40.01
CA LYS A 74 -4.57 -38.69 40.32
C LYS A 74 -3.89 -40.07 40.39
N PRO A 75 -3.15 -40.55 39.37
CA PRO A 75 -1.94 -41.28 39.68
C PRO A 75 -0.92 -40.18 39.98
N ARG A 76 0.23 -40.52 40.54
CA ARG A 76 1.40 -39.64 40.42
C ARG A 76 1.79 -39.58 38.93
N LEU A 77 1.03 -38.83 38.12
CA LEU A 77 1.35 -38.59 36.73
C LEU A 77 2.49 -37.57 36.76
N LYS A 78 3.72 -38.07 36.69
CA LYS A 78 4.78 -37.32 36.02
C LYS A 78 4.20 -36.98 34.65
N LEU A 79 3.78 -35.73 34.46
CA LEU A 79 3.36 -35.22 33.16
C LEU A 79 4.58 -35.30 32.25
N ARG A 80 4.83 -36.49 31.68
CA ARG A 80 5.71 -36.62 30.53
C ARG A 80 4.95 -35.90 29.42
N LEU A 81 5.22 -34.61 29.28
CA LEU A 81 4.92 -33.90 28.05
C LEU A 81 5.64 -34.68 26.95
N THR A 82 4.90 -35.54 26.27
CA THR A 82 5.43 -36.30 25.15
C THR A 82 5.82 -35.29 24.06
N PRO A 83 6.91 -35.53 23.31
CA PRO A 83 7.37 -34.64 22.25
C PRO A 83 6.26 -34.24 21.26
N GLN A 84 5.25 -35.10 21.10
CA GLN A 84 4.07 -34.85 20.28
C GLN A 84 3.20 -33.67 20.74
N VAL A 85 3.04 -33.46 22.05
CA VAL A 85 2.23 -32.34 22.59
C VAL A 85 2.94 -31.01 22.32
N TYR A 86 4.27 -30.96 22.47
CA TYR A 86 5.06 -29.79 22.08
C TYR A 86 4.97 -29.53 20.57
N ARG A 87 5.10 -30.57 19.74
CA ARG A 87 4.99 -30.43 18.27
C ARG A 87 3.61 -29.90 17.85
N MET A 88 2.52 -30.38 18.46
CA MET A 88 1.18 -29.84 18.21
C MET A 88 1.02 -28.39 18.69
N GLY A 89 1.57 -28.04 19.86
CA GLY A 89 1.54 -26.67 20.37
C GLY A 89 2.30 -25.70 19.47
N TYR A 90 3.50 -26.08 19.01
CA TYR A 90 4.27 -25.30 18.03
C TYR A 90 3.55 -25.18 16.69
N ALA A 91 2.97 -26.27 16.17
CA ALA A 91 2.21 -26.23 14.93
C ALA A 91 1.00 -25.29 15.02
N LEU A 92 0.25 -25.33 16.12
CA LEU A 92 -0.89 -24.45 16.35
C LEU A 92 -0.46 -22.97 16.47
N ALA A 93 0.61 -22.70 17.23
CA ALA A 93 1.16 -21.36 17.37
C ALA A 93 1.60 -20.81 16.00
N VAL A 94 2.31 -21.61 15.19
CA VAL A 94 2.73 -21.25 13.82
C VAL A 94 1.52 -20.99 12.93
N VAL A 95 0.46 -21.79 12.99
CA VAL A 95 -0.77 -21.59 12.21
C VAL A 95 -1.46 -20.28 12.61
N ILE A 96 -1.52 -19.94 13.90
CA ILE A 96 -2.15 -18.69 14.34
C ILE A 96 -1.30 -17.48 13.98
N LEU A 97 0.02 -17.61 14.04
CA LEU A 97 0.98 -16.57 13.64
C LEU A 97 0.93 -16.34 12.12
N LEU A 98 0.83 -17.41 11.32
CA LEU A 98 0.58 -17.34 9.88
C LEU A 98 -0.78 -16.71 9.59
N ALA A 99 -1.84 -17.08 10.31
CA ALA A 99 -3.17 -16.48 10.15
C ALA A 99 -3.19 -15.00 10.55
N ALA A 100 -2.42 -14.59 11.55
CA ALA A 100 -2.27 -13.19 11.94
C ALA A 100 -1.48 -12.40 10.87
N VAL A 101 -0.33 -12.90 10.43
CA VAL A 101 0.48 -12.25 9.39
C VAL A 101 -0.25 -12.17 8.06
N LEU A 102 -0.94 -13.23 7.64
CA LEU A 102 -1.71 -13.26 6.40
C LEU A 102 -3.07 -12.53 6.51
N GLY A 103 -3.62 -12.43 7.71
CA GLY A 103 -4.94 -11.81 7.97
C GLY A 103 -4.89 -10.30 8.16
N VAL A 104 -3.76 -9.73 8.57
CA VAL A 104 -3.60 -8.28 8.80
C VAL A 104 -3.97 -7.43 7.57
N PRO A 105 -3.52 -7.73 6.35
CA PRO A 105 -3.89 -6.93 5.17
C PRO A 105 -5.41 -6.99 4.87
N VAL A 106 -6.03 -8.15 5.11
CA VAL A 106 -7.48 -8.35 4.92
C VAL A 106 -8.26 -7.55 5.96
N LEU A 107 -7.82 -7.59 7.22
CA LEU A 107 -8.43 -6.81 8.31
C LEU A 107 -8.25 -5.31 8.08
N GLN A 108 -7.06 -4.84 7.70
CA GLN A 108 -6.80 -3.43 7.37
C GLN A 108 -7.71 -2.96 6.24
N SER A 109 -7.85 -3.76 5.18
CA SER A 109 -8.74 -3.45 4.05
C SER A 109 -10.23 -3.45 4.47
N ALA A 110 -10.64 -4.37 5.36
CA ALA A 110 -12.01 -4.41 5.87
C ALA A 110 -12.34 -3.22 6.79
N VAL A 111 -11.42 -2.86 7.68
CA VAL A 111 -11.54 -1.68 8.55
C VAL A 111 -11.57 -0.40 7.71
N LEU A 112 -10.66 -0.27 6.74
CA LEU A 112 -10.64 0.85 5.80
C LEU A 112 -11.99 0.99 5.09
N ASN A 113 -12.51 -0.10 4.52
CA ASN A 113 -13.78 -0.08 3.82
C ASN A 113 -14.94 0.35 4.71
N ARG A 114 -15.02 -0.13 5.95
CA ARG A 114 -16.06 0.29 6.91
C ARG A 114 -15.94 1.77 7.26
N THR A 115 -14.71 2.25 7.51
CA THR A 115 -14.46 3.65 7.85
C THR A 115 -14.85 4.57 6.70
N LEU A 116 -14.37 4.27 5.49
CA LEU A 116 -14.70 5.04 4.29
C LEU A 116 -16.20 4.98 3.95
N GLN A 117 -16.84 3.82 4.09
CA GLN A 117 -18.28 3.68 3.86
C GLN A 117 -19.10 4.48 4.88
N ARG A 118 -18.67 4.52 6.14
CA ARG A 118 -19.29 5.36 7.18
C ARG A 118 -19.15 6.84 6.85
N ILE A 119 -17.96 7.29 6.42
CA ILE A 119 -17.73 8.69 6.03
C ILE A 119 -18.58 9.06 4.82
N ALA A 120 -18.61 8.21 3.78
CA ALA A 120 -19.42 8.42 2.59
C ALA A 120 -20.94 8.48 2.85
N GLY A 121 -21.41 7.98 4.00
CA GLY A 121 -22.81 8.05 4.42
C GLY A 121 -23.17 9.29 5.25
N ARG A 122 -22.19 10.12 5.64
CA ARG A 122 -22.42 11.37 6.40
C ARG A 122 -22.84 12.51 5.47
N SER A 123 -23.34 13.60 6.06
CA SER A 123 -23.60 14.84 5.35
C SER A 123 -22.30 15.43 4.79
N LEU A 124 -22.33 15.90 3.53
CA LEU A 124 -21.20 16.54 2.90
C LEU A 124 -20.87 17.87 3.61
N ASN A 125 -19.69 17.94 4.21
CA ASN A 125 -19.12 19.16 4.80
C ASN A 125 -17.58 19.11 4.77
N GLU A 126 -16.94 20.22 5.12
CA GLU A 126 -15.48 20.33 5.12
C GLU A 126 -14.79 19.28 6.00
N THR A 127 -15.32 19.05 7.21
CA THR A 127 -14.78 18.07 8.16
C THR A 127 -14.78 16.64 7.59
N THR A 128 -15.85 16.24 6.89
CA THR A 128 -15.92 14.92 6.26
C THR A 128 -14.91 14.74 5.13
N LEU A 129 -14.62 15.81 4.38
CA LEU A 129 -13.61 15.79 3.32
C LEU A 129 -12.20 15.67 3.92
N ILE A 130 -11.89 16.47 4.94
CA ILE A 130 -10.62 16.39 5.67
C ILE A 130 -10.42 15.01 6.32
N GLU A 131 -11.46 14.45 6.97
CA GLU A 131 -11.40 13.09 7.54
C GLU A 131 -11.15 12.04 6.44
N THR A 132 -11.79 12.18 5.28
CA THR A 132 -11.57 11.30 4.13
C THR A 132 -10.12 11.35 3.67
N LYS A 133 -9.57 12.55 3.48
CA LYS A 133 -8.16 12.75 3.10
C LYS A 133 -7.22 12.04 4.08
N ASN A 134 -7.36 12.29 5.38
CA ASN A 134 -6.47 11.72 6.40
C ASN A 134 -6.52 10.18 6.44
N VAL A 135 -7.71 9.60 6.26
CA VAL A 135 -7.88 8.13 6.19
C VAL A 135 -7.21 7.56 4.94
N LEU A 136 -7.33 8.23 3.78
CA LEU A 136 -6.69 7.78 2.54
C LEU A 136 -5.17 7.90 2.58
N ASP A 137 -4.64 8.99 3.13
CA ASP A 137 -3.19 9.19 3.31
C ASP A 137 -2.60 8.08 4.19
N SER A 138 -3.28 7.75 5.30
CA SER A 138 -2.88 6.64 6.17
C SER A 138 -2.98 5.28 5.48
N ALA A 139 -4.03 5.07 4.67
CA ALA A 139 -4.25 3.83 3.94
C ALA A 139 -3.21 3.60 2.83
N ALA A 140 -2.74 4.67 2.19
CA ALA A 140 -1.68 4.62 1.18
C ALA A 140 -0.39 4.07 1.78
N LEU A 141 0.01 4.55 2.96
CA LEU A 141 1.18 4.05 3.70
C LEU A 141 1.05 2.56 4.07
N GLY A 142 -0.15 2.15 4.51
CA GLY A 142 -0.44 0.77 4.90
C GLY A 142 -0.67 -0.20 3.73
N LYS A 143 -0.65 0.28 2.47
CA LYS A 143 -1.00 -0.49 1.26
C LYS A 143 -2.35 -1.22 1.35
N ALA A 144 -3.27 -0.72 2.19
CA ALA A 144 -4.59 -1.31 2.36
C ALA A 144 -5.44 -1.01 1.13
N LYS A 145 -6.18 -2.01 0.61
CA LYS A 145 -6.97 -1.87 -0.61
C LYS A 145 -8.45 -1.65 -0.29
N ALA A 146 -8.95 -0.49 -0.67
CA ALA A 146 -10.36 -0.16 -0.61
C ALA A 146 -11.13 -0.91 -1.70
N ASN A 147 -12.42 -1.10 -1.46
CA ASN A 147 -13.33 -1.65 -2.44
C ASN A 147 -13.67 -0.56 -3.47
N ALA A 148 -13.66 -0.92 -4.75
CA ALA A 148 -13.99 -0.01 -5.86
C ALA A 148 -15.38 0.65 -5.71
N VAL A 149 -16.35 -0.05 -5.13
CA VAL A 149 -17.69 0.48 -4.84
C VAL A 149 -17.64 1.60 -3.79
N VAL A 150 -16.77 1.47 -2.80
CA VAL A 150 -16.60 2.50 -1.76
C VAL A 150 -15.87 3.72 -2.34
N LEU A 151 -14.81 3.50 -3.12
CA LEU A 151 -14.10 4.58 -3.81
C LEU A 151 -14.99 5.36 -4.77
N SER A 152 -15.81 4.69 -5.58
CA SER A 152 -16.76 5.38 -6.48
C SER A 152 -17.85 6.18 -5.73
N ARG A 153 -18.23 5.77 -4.52
CA ARG A 153 -19.11 6.57 -3.64
C ARG A 153 -18.40 7.81 -3.11
N LEU A 154 -17.16 7.68 -2.66
CA LEU A 154 -16.33 8.80 -2.23
C LEU A 154 -16.10 9.78 -3.37
N GLN A 155 -15.77 9.30 -4.56
CA GLN A 155 -15.56 10.16 -5.72
C GLN A 155 -16.81 10.98 -6.05
N ARG A 156 -18.01 10.38 -5.97
CA ARG A 156 -19.27 11.11 -6.13
C ARG A 156 -19.54 12.13 -5.03
N MET A 157 -19.05 11.89 -3.82
CA MET A 157 -19.14 12.84 -2.71
C MET A 157 -18.18 14.02 -2.94
N ILE A 158 -16.94 13.73 -3.31
CA ILE A 158 -15.90 14.72 -3.63
C ILE A 158 -16.33 15.58 -4.82
N ASN A 159 -16.83 14.98 -5.90
CA ASN A 159 -17.32 15.72 -7.07
C ASN A 159 -18.48 16.67 -6.72
N ARG A 160 -19.33 16.31 -5.75
CA ARG A 160 -20.36 17.23 -5.23
C ARG A 160 -19.74 18.37 -4.42
N GLY A 161 -18.71 18.09 -3.63
CA GLY A 161 -17.92 19.10 -2.91
C GLY A 161 -17.25 20.10 -3.86
N LEU A 162 -16.66 19.62 -4.97
CA LEU A 162 -16.07 20.47 -6.01
C LEU A 162 -17.09 21.44 -6.63
N GLY A 163 -18.36 21.04 -6.73
CA GLY A 163 -19.45 21.90 -7.23
C GLY A 163 -20.08 22.81 -6.16
N THR A 164 -19.67 22.73 -4.89
CA THR A 164 -20.31 23.46 -3.79
C THR A 164 -19.43 24.63 -3.32
N PRO A 165 -19.90 25.88 -3.42
CA PRO A 165 -19.20 27.04 -2.88
C PRO A 165 -18.89 26.87 -1.39
N GLY A 166 -17.66 27.16 -0.98
CA GLY A 166 -17.19 26.98 0.41
C GLY A 166 -16.67 25.58 0.75
N LEU A 167 -16.89 24.57 -0.09
CA LEU A 167 -16.31 23.22 0.07
C LEU A 167 -15.27 22.88 -1.00
N HIS A 168 -15.13 23.73 -2.02
CA HIS A 168 -14.30 23.47 -3.20
C HIS A 168 -12.85 23.11 -2.86
N GLU A 169 -12.18 23.93 -2.04
CA GLU A 169 -10.78 23.73 -1.66
C GLU A 169 -10.56 22.40 -0.90
N ALA A 170 -11.42 22.11 0.09
CA ALA A 170 -11.38 20.85 0.83
C ALA A 170 -11.68 19.65 -0.08
N ALA A 171 -12.57 19.81 -1.05
CA ALA A 171 -12.89 18.77 -2.02
C ALA A 171 -11.72 18.54 -2.99
N TRP A 172 -11.05 19.61 -3.44
CA TRP A 172 -9.89 19.53 -4.33
C TRP A 172 -8.70 18.83 -3.65
N THR A 173 -8.34 19.26 -2.44
CA THR A 173 -7.27 18.63 -1.66
C THR A 173 -7.57 17.16 -1.35
N THR A 174 -8.84 16.82 -1.09
CA THR A 174 -9.27 15.42 -0.91
C THR A 174 -9.20 14.64 -2.22
N ASN A 175 -9.52 15.25 -3.36
CA ASN A 175 -9.41 14.63 -4.67
C ASN A 175 -7.96 14.25 -5.00
N LEU A 176 -6.99 15.11 -4.68
CA LEU A 176 -5.56 14.80 -4.80
C LEU A 176 -5.14 13.64 -3.91
N ALA A 177 -5.67 13.56 -2.68
CA ALA A 177 -5.41 12.43 -1.78
C ALA A 177 -5.94 11.10 -2.35
N VAL A 178 -7.11 11.11 -3.02
CA VAL A 178 -7.59 9.93 -3.76
C VAL A 178 -6.62 9.58 -4.90
N MET A 179 -6.04 10.55 -5.60
CA MET A 179 -5.04 10.28 -6.65
C MET A 179 -3.78 9.63 -6.08
N HIS A 180 -3.23 10.16 -4.98
CA HIS A 180 -2.09 9.54 -4.29
C HIS A 180 -2.41 8.09 -3.93
N TYR A 181 -3.54 7.89 -3.26
CA TYR A 181 -3.98 6.58 -2.80
C TYR A 181 -4.20 5.59 -3.95
N THR A 182 -4.84 6.03 -5.05
CA THR A 182 -5.12 5.16 -6.20
C THR A 182 -3.83 4.72 -6.89
N SER A 183 -2.88 5.64 -7.09
CA SER A 183 -1.57 5.30 -7.65
C SER A 183 -0.76 4.37 -6.74
N ALA A 184 -0.96 4.39 -5.43
CA ALA A 184 -0.26 3.50 -4.50
C ALA A 184 -0.92 2.12 -4.37
N ALA A 185 -2.26 2.05 -4.35
CA ALA A 185 -3.00 0.83 -4.01
C ALA A 185 -3.54 0.05 -5.22
N PHE A 186 -3.79 0.71 -6.36
CA PHE A 186 -4.46 0.12 -7.53
C PHE A 186 -3.63 0.13 -8.81
N SER A 187 -2.48 0.80 -8.80
CA SER A 187 -1.57 0.75 -9.94
C SER A 187 -1.13 -0.69 -10.22
N LYS A 188 -1.05 -1.05 -11.50
CA LYS A 188 -0.35 -2.28 -11.90
C LYS A 188 1.09 -2.20 -11.39
N PRO A 189 1.71 -3.31 -10.95
CA PRO A 189 3.13 -3.30 -10.65
C PRO A 189 3.89 -2.95 -11.93
N ALA A 190 4.84 -2.03 -11.81
CA ALA A 190 5.75 -1.74 -12.92
C ALA A 190 6.44 -3.03 -13.37
N PRO A 191 6.52 -3.30 -14.68
CA PRO A 191 7.31 -4.40 -15.20
C PRO A 191 8.72 -4.34 -14.63
N THR A 192 9.35 -5.49 -14.37
CA THR A 192 10.78 -5.49 -14.07
C THR A 192 11.53 -5.06 -15.31
N GLY A 193 12.45 -4.10 -15.17
CA GLY A 193 13.37 -3.75 -16.25
C GLY A 193 14.16 -5.00 -16.62
N ILE A 194 13.94 -5.54 -17.81
CA ILE A 194 14.79 -6.61 -18.35
C ILE A 194 16.09 -5.93 -18.77
N PRO A 195 17.28 -6.41 -18.35
CA PRO A 195 18.54 -5.90 -18.85
C PRO A 195 18.56 -5.98 -20.37
N THR A 196 18.83 -4.87 -21.03
CA THR A 196 19.06 -4.86 -22.49
C THR A 196 20.24 -5.75 -22.82
N PRO A 197 20.16 -6.61 -23.85
CA PRO A 197 21.30 -7.45 -24.24
C PRO A 197 22.53 -6.58 -24.49
N PRO A 198 23.72 -6.99 -23.99
CA PRO A 198 24.95 -6.24 -24.23
C PRO A 198 25.17 -6.04 -25.73
N ASN A 199 25.57 -4.83 -26.12
CA ASN A 199 25.81 -4.38 -27.51
C ASN A 199 24.55 -4.13 -28.37
N THR A 200 23.37 -3.94 -27.79
CA THR A 200 22.23 -3.38 -28.54
C THR A 200 22.34 -1.84 -28.48
N PRO A 201 22.70 -1.14 -29.57
CA PRO A 201 22.77 0.32 -29.55
C PRO A 201 21.35 0.88 -29.47
N ILE A 202 20.89 1.12 -28.25
CA ILE A 202 19.66 1.85 -27.97
C ILE A 202 20.08 3.29 -27.69
N ALA A 203 20.02 4.12 -28.72
CA ALA A 203 20.13 5.57 -28.55
C ALA A 203 18.72 6.10 -28.28
N ASN A 204 18.29 6.01 -27.02
CA ASN A 204 17.10 6.70 -26.55
C ASN A 204 17.55 7.99 -25.86
N LEU A 205 17.22 9.13 -26.46
CA LEU A 205 17.29 10.44 -25.85
C LEU A 205 15.90 10.76 -25.28
N PHE A 206 15.85 10.94 -23.96
CA PHE A 206 14.67 11.39 -23.24
C PHE A 206 14.97 12.76 -22.64
N VAL A 207 14.11 13.73 -22.92
CA VAL A 207 14.19 15.05 -22.30
C VAL A 207 13.11 15.08 -21.23
N ILE A 208 13.53 14.93 -19.97
CA ILE A 208 12.61 14.86 -18.83
C ILE A 208 12.79 16.13 -18.00
N LYS A 209 11.72 16.91 -17.88
CA LYS A 209 11.70 18.08 -17.01
C LYS A 209 11.52 17.65 -15.54
N THR A 210 12.57 17.85 -14.75
CA THR A 210 12.56 17.58 -13.30
C THR A 210 12.74 18.85 -12.50
N LEU A 211 12.20 18.86 -11.28
CA LEU A 211 12.47 19.93 -10.33
C LEU A 211 13.94 19.93 -9.93
N GLY A 212 14.55 21.12 -9.90
CA GLY A 212 15.90 21.32 -9.35
C GLY A 212 17.05 20.74 -10.18
N ASN A 213 16.85 20.48 -11.48
CA ASN A 213 17.86 19.94 -12.40
C ASN A 213 18.48 18.60 -11.94
N VAL A 214 17.74 17.80 -11.16
CA VAL A 214 18.18 16.46 -10.74
C VAL A 214 17.89 15.47 -11.86
N GLN A 215 18.89 14.69 -12.25
CA GLN A 215 18.70 13.68 -13.28
C GLN A 215 17.82 12.53 -12.76
N PRO A 216 16.71 12.19 -13.44
CA PRO A 216 15.87 11.08 -13.02
C PRO A 216 16.53 9.74 -13.33
N ASP A 217 16.17 8.72 -12.56
CA ASP A 217 16.50 7.33 -12.86
C ASP A 217 15.59 6.84 -13.98
N ILE A 218 16.19 6.41 -15.09
CA ILE A 218 15.47 5.89 -16.25
C ILE A 218 15.88 4.44 -16.49
N LEU A 219 14.90 3.54 -16.47
CA LEU A 219 15.08 2.13 -16.83
C LEU A 219 14.27 1.83 -18.09
N GLY A 220 14.96 1.48 -19.17
CA GLY A 220 14.33 1.01 -20.39
C GLY A 220 13.92 -0.46 -20.30
N SER A 221 12.89 -0.84 -21.04
CA SER A 221 12.58 -2.26 -21.25
C SER A 221 13.73 -2.94 -22.02
N GLY A 222 14.16 -4.13 -21.59
CA GLY A 222 15.12 -4.96 -22.34
C GLY A 222 14.61 -5.47 -23.69
N ARG A 223 13.30 -5.30 -23.97
CA ARG A 223 12.68 -5.59 -25.26
C ARG A 223 12.70 -4.34 -26.14
N VAL A 224 13.20 -4.51 -27.36
CA VAL A 224 13.28 -3.44 -28.37
C VAL A 224 12.19 -3.55 -29.42
N VAL A 225 11.76 -2.40 -29.92
CA VAL A 225 10.74 -2.22 -30.98
C VAL A 225 11.21 -1.17 -31.99
N PRO A 226 10.58 -1.05 -33.17
CA PRO A 226 10.81 0.09 -34.06
C PRO A 226 10.54 1.43 -33.34
N PRO A 227 11.28 2.52 -33.62
CA PRO A 227 11.08 3.80 -32.95
C PRO A 227 9.65 4.36 -33.02
N SER A 228 8.91 4.06 -34.08
CA SER A 228 7.51 4.46 -34.25
C SER A 228 6.57 3.86 -33.21
N GLU A 229 6.92 2.70 -32.64
CA GLU A 229 6.15 1.95 -31.63
C GLU A 229 6.77 2.06 -30.22
N GLY A 230 7.92 2.71 -30.11
CA GLY A 230 8.67 2.80 -28.86
C GLY A 230 8.15 3.86 -27.90
N ALA A 231 8.74 3.81 -26.70
CA ALA A 231 8.53 4.78 -25.65
C ALA A 231 8.98 6.18 -26.09
N ILE A 232 8.19 7.19 -25.71
CA ILE A 232 8.49 8.60 -25.97
C ILE A 232 8.43 9.35 -24.65
N TYR A 233 9.43 10.21 -24.44
CA TYR A 233 9.39 11.25 -23.42
C TYR A 233 10.12 12.47 -23.97
N GLN A 234 9.36 13.48 -24.38
CA GLN A 234 9.90 14.71 -24.97
C GLN A 234 8.91 15.87 -24.87
N ASN A 235 9.42 17.09 -25.09
CA ASN A 235 8.58 18.27 -25.26
C ASN A 235 7.66 18.14 -26.49
N ILE A 236 6.42 18.59 -26.35
CA ILE A 236 5.45 18.72 -27.44
C ILE A 236 6.04 19.64 -28.53
N GLY A 237 5.96 19.20 -29.78
CA GLY A 237 6.48 19.93 -30.94
C GLY A 237 7.99 19.80 -31.17
N SER A 238 8.73 19.14 -30.26
CA SER A 238 10.14 18.84 -30.49
C SER A 238 10.35 17.71 -31.51
N VAL A 239 11.47 17.76 -32.23
CA VAL A 239 11.86 16.69 -33.15
C VAL A 239 12.19 15.43 -32.34
N ASN A 240 11.52 14.32 -32.66
CA ASN A 240 11.82 13.04 -32.03
C ASN A 240 13.18 12.51 -32.53
N LEU A 241 14.21 12.72 -31.70
CA LEU A 241 15.59 12.32 -31.98
C LEU A 241 15.78 10.79 -32.01
N ASN A 242 14.83 10.04 -31.48
CA ASN A 242 14.89 8.57 -31.46
C ASN A 242 14.47 7.95 -32.81
N LEU A 243 13.90 8.74 -33.74
CA LEU A 243 13.53 8.26 -35.08
C LEU A 243 14.75 7.89 -35.94
N SER A 244 15.92 8.47 -35.68
CA SER A 244 17.17 8.06 -36.35
C SER A 244 17.77 6.77 -35.80
N SER A 245 17.29 6.30 -34.64
CA SER A 245 17.75 5.05 -34.04
C SER A 245 17.12 3.85 -34.74
N LYS A 246 17.85 2.72 -34.82
CA LYS A 246 17.29 1.49 -35.39
C LYS A 246 16.20 0.87 -34.51
N TYR A 247 16.28 1.12 -33.20
CA TYR A 247 15.44 0.51 -32.18
C TYR A 247 15.14 1.52 -31.08
N SER A 248 13.98 1.35 -30.43
CA SER A 248 13.58 2.05 -29.20
C SER A 248 13.15 1.04 -28.14
N ALA A 249 13.07 1.49 -26.88
CA ALA A 249 12.54 0.68 -25.79
C ALA A 249 11.01 0.56 -25.95
N THR A 250 10.45 -0.61 -25.66
CA THR A 250 8.99 -0.82 -25.66
C THR A 250 8.30 0.07 -24.63
N TYR A 251 8.89 0.21 -23.45
CA TYR A 251 8.46 1.14 -22.40
C TYR A 251 9.67 1.66 -21.63
N ILE A 252 9.48 2.74 -20.87
CA ILE A 252 10.45 3.20 -19.87
C ILE A 252 9.80 3.32 -18.50
N ILE A 253 10.62 3.16 -17.47
CA ILE A 253 10.27 3.44 -16.09
C ILE A 253 11.11 4.64 -15.66
N VAL A 254 10.45 5.69 -15.21
CA VAL A 254 11.08 6.93 -14.75
C VAL A 254 10.82 7.05 -13.26
N SER A 255 11.87 7.28 -12.49
CA SER A 255 11.80 7.56 -11.06
C SER A 255 12.59 8.84 -10.75
N SER A 256 11.99 9.76 -10.01
CA SER A 256 12.64 11.01 -9.61
C SER A 256 12.36 11.31 -8.14
N SER A 257 13.40 11.72 -7.41
CA SER A 257 13.31 12.10 -5.99
C SER A 257 12.83 13.54 -5.79
N THR A 258 13.00 14.43 -6.78
CA THR A 258 12.61 15.85 -6.68
C THR A 258 11.26 16.13 -7.33
N GLY A 259 10.84 15.29 -8.28
CA GLY A 259 9.58 15.41 -9.00
C GLY A 259 9.76 15.54 -10.51
N VAL A 260 8.65 15.38 -11.23
CA VAL A 260 8.55 15.42 -12.68
C VAL A 260 7.41 16.36 -13.07
N GLU A 261 7.74 17.36 -13.89
CA GLU A 261 6.77 18.28 -14.45
C GLU A 261 6.21 17.72 -15.77
N LEU A 262 4.89 17.84 -15.94
CA LEU A 262 4.20 17.30 -17.11
C LEU A 262 3.78 18.35 -18.14
N ASP A 263 3.79 19.63 -17.76
CA ASP A 263 3.39 20.72 -18.66
C ASP A 263 4.33 20.84 -19.86
N GLY A 264 3.76 20.76 -21.06
CA GLY A 264 4.48 20.81 -22.33
C GLY A 264 5.06 19.48 -22.77
N GLU A 265 4.78 18.37 -22.08
CA GLU A 265 5.40 17.07 -22.34
C GLU A 265 4.47 16.11 -23.11
N MET A 266 5.08 15.29 -23.95
CA MET A 266 4.48 14.13 -24.62
C MET A 266 5.13 12.86 -24.09
N LEU A 267 4.31 12.02 -23.45
CA LEU A 267 4.72 10.74 -22.88
C LEU A 267 3.98 9.62 -23.58
N ARG A 268 4.71 8.58 -23.99
CA ARG A 268 4.14 7.33 -24.52
C ARG A 268 4.84 6.11 -23.97
N HIS A 269 4.08 5.12 -23.51
CA HIS A 269 4.59 3.88 -22.88
C HIS A 269 5.54 4.18 -21.69
N VAL A 270 5.10 5.08 -20.80
CA VAL A 270 5.90 5.56 -19.66
C VAL A 270 5.29 5.11 -18.34
N TRP A 271 6.14 4.59 -17.46
CA TRP A 271 5.80 4.27 -16.08
C TRP A 271 6.48 5.27 -15.16
N LEU A 272 5.73 6.22 -14.61
CA LEU A 272 6.19 7.10 -13.54
C LEU A 272 6.07 6.35 -12.22
N LYS A 273 7.20 6.11 -11.54
CA LYS A 273 7.24 5.30 -10.32
C LYS A 273 7.91 6.06 -9.19
N ASN A 274 7.35 5.98 -7.98
CA ASN A 274 7.92 6.58 -6.77
C ASN A 274 8.28 8.06 -6.97
N THR A 275 7.45 8.80 -7.69
CA THR A 275 7.76 10.14 -8.18
C THR A 275 6.68 11.11 -7.75
N HIS A 276 7.09 12.33 -7.43
CA HIS A 276 6.19 13.47 -7.26
C HIS A 276 5.85 14.08 -8.63
N VAL A 277 4.59 14.06 -9.03
CA VAL A 277 4.13 14.49 -10.35
C VAL A 277 3.51 15.87 -10.25
N ILE A 278 3.95 16.80 -11.09
CA ILE A 278 3.52 18.20 -11.07
C ILE A 278 2.84 18.53 -12.38
N TYR A 279 1.65 19.11 -12.29
CA TYR A 279 0.88 19.55 -13.45
C TYR A 279 0.15 20.87 -13.18
N ASN A 280 0.58 21.91 -13.91
CA ASN A 280 0.11 23.29 -13.77
C ASN A 280 -1.01 23.62 -14.78
N GLY A 281 -1.62 22.61 -15.40
CA GLY A 281 -2.77 22.78 -16.28
C GLY A 281 -2.45 23.24 -17.70
N GLY A 282 -1.17 23.21 -18.08
CA GLY A 282 -0.71 23.47 -19.44
C GLY A 282 -0.96 22.30 -20.40
N PRO A 283 -0.48 22.39 -21.65
CA PRO A 283 -0.63 21.32 -22.63
C PRO A 283 0.07 20.03 -22.19
N ILE A 284 -0.54 18.88 -22.45
CA ILE A 284 0.04 17.57 -22.14
C ILE A 284 -0.52 16.50 -23.08
N GLN A 285 0.34 15.55 -23.49
CA GLN A 285 -0.07 14.37 -24.24
C GLN A 285 0.42 13.10 -23.53
N LEU A 286 -0.51 12.29 -23.05
CA LEU A 286 -0.25 11.01 -22.41
C LEU A 286 -0.86 9.89 -23.27
N GLU A 287 -0.07 8.87 -23.56
CA GLU A 287 -0.51 7.65 -24.24
C GLU A 287 0.12 6.43 -23.54
N ASP A 288 -0.70 5.55 -22.97
CA ASP A 288 -0.25 4.41 -22.18
C ASP A 288 0.72 4.80 -21.05
N VAL A 289 0.33 5.78 -20.22
CA VAL A 289 1.14 6.28 -19.10
C VAL A 289 0.62 5.72 -17.77
N HIS A 290 1.51 5.19 -16.94
CA HIS A 290 1.16 4.54 -15.67
C HIS A 290 1.79 5.29 -14.51
N PHE A 291 1.00 5.55 -13.47
CA PHE A 291 1.46 6.16 -12.23
C PHE A 291 1.49 5.11 -11.12
N VAL A 292 2.68 4.82 -10.59
CA VAL A 292 2.91 3.77 -9.60
C VAL A 292 3.52 4.37 -8.35
N ASN A 293 2.77 4.38 -7.25
CA ASN A 293 3.19 4.96 -5.98
C ASN A 293 3.67 6.42 -6.15
N CYS A 294 2.83 7.25 -6.79
CA CYS A 294 3.11 8.65 -7.07
C CYS A 294 2.38 9.58 -6.10
N THR A 295 2.96 10.74 -5.87
CA THR A 295 2.24 11.89 -5.31
C THR A 295 1.98 12.89 -6.42
N PHE A 296 1.02 13.79 -6.21
CA PHE A 296 0.52 14.69 -7.25
C PHE A 296 0.38 16.12 -6.71
N GLU A 297 0.95 17.07 -7.42
CA GLU A 297 0.66 18.49 -7.26
C GLU A 297 -0.02 18.95 -8.56
N VAL A 298 -1.31 19.24 -8.47
CA VAL A 298 -2.12 19.61 -9.63
C VAL A 298 -2.84 20.91 -9.32
N ILE A 299 -2.73 21.88 -10.21
CA ILE A 299 -3.43 23.15 -10.08
C ILE A 299 -4.95 22.96 -10.17
N ASP A 300 -5.69 23.70 -9.37
CA ASP A 300 -7.16 23.68 -9.37
C ASP A 300 -7.71 24.56 -10.51
N ASN A 301 -7.68 24.02 -11.74
CA ASN A 301 -8.31 24.62 -12.91
C ASN A 301 -9.00 23.56 -13.75
N ALA A 302 -9.69 23.97 -14.83
CA ALA A 302 -10.43 23.05 -15.69
C ALA A 302 -9.55 21.90 -16.24
N ASN A 303 -8.31 22.19 -16.62
CA ASN A 303 -7.37 21.19 -17.13
C ASN A 303 -6.84 20.27 -16.03
N GLY A 304 -6.59 20.79 -14.83
CA GLY A 304 -6.23 20.03 -13.65
C GLY A 304 -7.33 19.07 -13.22
N ILE A 305 -8.58 19.55 -13.17
CA ILE A 305 -9.77 18.72 -12.89
C ILE A 305 -9.90 17.61 -13.93
N ARG A 306 -9.72 17.94 -15.22
CA ARG A 306 -9.76 16.96 -16.31
C ARG A 306 -8.66 15.90 -16.15
N PHE A 307 -7.42 16.31 -15.91
CA PHE A 307 -6.29 15.40 -15.66
C PHE A 307 -6.58 14.47 -14.48
N ALA A 308 -6.96 15.04 -13.32
CA ALA A 308 -7.30 14.27 -12.12
C ALA A 308 -8.40 13.23 -12.39
N SER A 309 -9.46 13.62 -13.11
CA SER A 309 -10.55 12.71 -13.44
C SER A 309 -10.10 11.52 -14.29
N VAL A 310 -9.19 11.72 -15.24
CA VAL A 310 -8.70 10.65 -16.13
C VAL A 310 -7.79 9.70 -15.37
N VAL A 311 -6.86 10.23 -14.55
CA VAL A 311 -5.97 9.41 -13.72
C VAL A 311 -6.77 8.52 -12.76
N LEU A 312 -7.82 9.06 -12.13
CA LEU A 312 -8.66 8.33 -11.18
C LEU A 312 -9.52 7.24 -11.84
N ASN A 313 -9.99 7.48 -13.06
CA ASN A 313 -10.83 6.53 -13.79
C ASN A 313 -10.01 5.43 -14.49
N ASN A 314 -8.74 5.72 -14.84
CA ASN A 314 -7.88 4.81 -15.58
C ASN A 314 -6.54 4.53 -14.84
N PRO A 315 -6.55 3.93 -13.63
CA PRO A 315 -5.34 3.66 -12.86
C PRO A 315 -4.42 2.60 -13.48
N SER A 316 -4.87 1.97 -14.58
CA SER A 316 -4.19 0.88 -15.30
C SER A 316 -3.52 1.31 -16.60
N GLY A 317 -3.48 2.61 -16.88
CA GLY A 317 -2.92 3.24 -18.08
C GLY A 317 -3.73 4.49 -18.45
N VAL A 318 -3.06 5.63 -18.62
CA VAL A 318 -3.68 6.93 -18.87
C VAL A 318 -3.42 7.36 -20.31
N ASP A 319 -4.52 7.55 -21.05
CA ASP A 319 -4.55 8.20 -22.35
C ASP A 319 -5.25 9.56 -22.20
N LEU A 320 -4.54 10.64 -22.51
CA LEU A 320 -5.05 12.00 -22.35
C LEU A 320 -4.36 12.95 -23.31
N LEU A 321 -5.16 13.71 -24.05
CA LEU A 321 -4.70 14.85 -24.82
C LEU A 321 -5.36 16.13 -24.30
N ILE A 322 -4.54 17.06 -23.83
CA ILE A 322 -4.92 18.43 -23.48
C ILE A 322 -4.07 19.36 -24.33
N THR A 323 -4.74 20.12 -25.19
CA THR A 323 -4.14 21.16 -26.03
C THR A 323 -4.44 22.53 -25.45
N SER A 324 -3.59 23.51 -25.76
CA SER A 324 -3.80 24.94 -25.46
C SER A 324 -5.10 25.48 -26.01
#